data_AF-A0A9E1RYB8-F1
#
_entry.id   AF-A0A9E1RYB8-F1
#
_cell.length_a   1.000
_cell.length_b   1.000
_cell.length_c   1.000
_cell.angle_alpha   90.00
_cell.angle_beta   90.00
_cell.angle_gamma   90.00
#
_symmetry.space_group_name_H-M   'P 1'
#
loop_
_entity.id
_entity.type
_entity.pdbx_description
1 polymer ?
#
loop_
_entity_poly.entity_id
_entity_poly.type
_entity_poly.pdbx_seq_one_letter_code
_entity_poly.pdbx_strand_id
1 'polypeptide(L)'
;MIKIRIKGHEESFHSNGDDSLLRAGLRAGFGLPYECSTGSCGTCKFELLDGEVADLWPDAPGLTERDKRKGRKLACQNHPLSDCTIKMRIDPAAVPRIIPRRQVVRLVESRKLTHDMQEFHFAGEAAAEFLPGQYALLDLPGVNGLRAYSMANLANESGDWQFHIKNMPDGAGSQALFGGAVTPGSEIELDGPYGLAYLREAPRDIVCIAGGSGLSPMVSVARGVAADAAFSARQLHFFYGGRQPRDICGEDFLRSLPGYSERIHYHASI
;
A
#
# COMPACT_ATOMS: atom_id res chain seq x y z
N MET A 1 -14.02 4.71 23.37
CA MET A 1 -13.38 5.44 22.25
C MET A 1 -12.37 6.39 22.83
N ILE A 2 -11.14 6.34 22.32
CA ILE A 2 -10.01 7.13 22.80
C ILE A 2 -9.89 8.38 21.93
N LYS A 3 -9.87 9.57 22.54
CA LYS A 3 -9.81 10.85 21.81
C LYS A 3 -8.36 11.27 21.56
N ILE A 4 -8.04 11.59 20.32
CA ILE A 4 -6.71 12.03 19.88
C ILE A 4 -6.77 13.50 19.43
N ARG A 5 -6.00 14.35 20.11
CA ARG A 5 -5.84 15.78 19.81
C ARG A 5 -4.50 16.01 19.11
N ILE A 6 -4.48 16.84 18.07
CA ILE A 6 -3.23 17.25 17.41
C ILE A 6 -2.89 18.68 17.86
N LYS A 7 -1.71 18.88 18.45
CA LYS A 7 -1.26 20.20 18.91
C LYS A 7 -1.33 21.24 17.77
N GLY A 8 -2.05 22.32 18.01
CA GLY A 8 -2.23 23.41 17.06
C GLY A 8 -3.40 23.23 16.09
N HIS A 9 -4.25 22.22 16.30
CA HIS A 9 -5.47 21.99 15.53
C HIS A 9 -6.68 21.91 16.47
N GLU A 10 -7.81 22.48 16.04
CA GLU A 10 -9.07 22.45 16.82
C GLU A 10 -9.77 21.09 16.71
N GLU A 11 -9.65 20.45 15.56
CA GLU A 11 -10.25 19.15 15.30
C GLU A 11 -9.49 18.01 16.02
N SER A 12 -10.25 16.99 16.38
CA SER A 12 -9.76 15.77 17.02
C SER A 12 -10.41 14.56 16.38
N PHE A 13 -9.73 13.42 16.37
CA PHE A 13 -10.31 12.15 15.94
C PHE A 13 -10.40 11.16 17.09
N HIS A 14 -11.13 10.08 16.87
CA HIS A 14 -11.26 8.99 17.84
C HIS A 14 -10.59 7.72 17.30
N SER A 15 -9.95 6.98 18.19
CA SER A 15 -9.57 5.59 17.95
C SER A 15 -10.51 4.66 18.72
N ASN A 16 -10.88 3.54 18.10
CA ASN A 16 -11.58 2.44 18.75
C ASN A 16 -10.63 1.55 19.58
N GLY A 17 -9.30 1.75 19.48
CA GLY A 17 -8.27 0.95 20.16
C GLY A 17 -7.67 -0.15 19.27
N ASP A 18 -8.34 -0.50 18.17
CA ASP A 18 -7.89 -1.56 17.25
C ASP A 18 -6.94 -1.05 16.17
N ASP A 19 -6.89 0.27 15.97
CA ASP A 19 -6.06 0.94 14.98
C ASP A 19 -4.90 1.71 15.62
N SER A 20 -3.78 1.69 14.90
CA SER A 20 -2.68 2.64 15.15
C SER A 20 -3.16 4.08 15.00
N LEU A 21 -2.46 5.01 15.66
CA LEU A 21 -2.73 6.44 15.55
C LEU A 21 -2.84 6.93 14.10
N LEU A 22 -1.99 6.40 13.21
CA LEU A 22 -2.05 6.73 11.79
C LEU A 22 -3.38 6.28 11.17
N ARG A 23 -3.73 5.00 11.30
CA ARG A 23 -4.91 4.43 10.63
C ARG A 23 -6.20 5.04 11.16
N ALA A 24 -6.30 5.23 12.48
CA ALA A 24 -7.44 5.92 13.08
C ALA A 24 -7.61 7.35 12.54
N GLY A 25 -6.51 8.11 12.42
CA GLY A 25 -6.56 9.46 11.87
C GLY A 25 -6.93 9.50 10.39
N LEU A 26 -6.36 8.61 9.57
CA LEU A 26 -6.71 8.51 8.14
C LEU A 26 -8.18 8.12 7.96
N ARG A 27 -8.71 7.18 8.75
CA ARG A 27 -10.14 6.80 8.72
C ARG A 27 -11.07 7.95 9.14
N ALA A 28 -10.59 8.81 10.03
CA ALA A 28 -11.29 10.02 10.42
C ALA A 28 -11.13 11.19 9.42
N GLY A 29 -10.43 10.98 8.30
CA GLY A 29 -10.25 11.99 7.25
C GLY A 29 -9.10 12.97 7.49
N PHE A 30 -8.23 12.73 8.48
CA PHE A 30 -7.08 13.60 8.74
C PHE A 30 -5.94 13.32 7.77
N GLY A 31 -5.29 14.38 7.29
CA GLY A 31 -4.09 14.31 6.45
C GLY A 31 -2.82 14.04 7.27
N LEU A 32 -2.71 12.86 7.86
CA LEU A 32 -1.51 12.47 8.61
C LEU A 32 -0.42 12.01 7.63
N PRO A 33 0.79 12.59 7.60
CA PRO A 33 1.82 12.20 6.64
C PRO A 33 2.28 10.75 6.81
N TYR A 34 2.36 9.99 5.71
CA TYR A 34 2.82 8.61 5.70
C TYR A 34 3.21 8.15 4.29
N GLU A 35 3.94 7.04 4.20
CA GLU A 35 4.23 6.37 2.93
C GLU A 35 3.98 4.86 3.02
N CYS A 36 4.66 4.16 3.95
CA CYS A 36 4.60 2.69 4.04
C CYS A 36 3.50 2.12 4.94
N SER A 37 3.06 2.88 5.96
CA SER A 37 2.18 2.42 7.05
C SER A 37 2.64 1.15 7.83
N THR A 38 3.90 0.72 7.68
CA THR A 38 4.46 -0.51 8.27
C THR A 38 5.76 -0.29 9.06
N GLY A 39 6.10 0.97 9.36
CA GLY A 39 7.22 1.29 10.26
C GLY A 39 8.59 1.53 9.59
N SER A 40 8.69 1.44 8.26
CA SER A 40 9.97 1.51 7.54
C SER A 40 10.38 2.91 7.06
N CYS A 41 9.45 3.71 6.54
CA CYS A 41 9.79 5.00 5.88
C CYS A 41 10.14 6.15 6.85
N GLY A 42 9.60 6.14 8.07
CA GLY A 42 9.78 7.24 9.02
C GLY A 42 8.98 8.52 8.74
N THR A 43 8.12 8.58 7.72
CA THR A 43 7.34 9.79 7.37
C THR A 43 6.30 10.17 8.44
N CYS A 44 5.69 9.20 9.11
CA CYS A 44 4.64 9.40 10.11
C CYS A 44 5.16 9.68 11.55
N LYS A 45 6.32 10.34 11.67
CA LYS A 45 6.92 10.67 12.97
C LYS A 45 6.08 11.69 13.74
N PHE A 46 5.85 11.44 15.02
CA PHE A 46 5.16 12.35 15.93
C PHE A 46 5.87 12.45 17.29
N GLU A 47 5.54 13.47 18.09
CA GLU A 47 5.85 13.54 19.52
C GLU A 47 4.55 13.29 20.32
N LEU A 48 4.61 12.42 21.33
CA LEU A 48 3.54 12.31 22.32
C LEU A 48 3.73 13.42 23.35
N LEU A 49 2.70 14.23 23.59
CA LEU A 49 2.74 15.33 24.56
C LEU A 49 2.01 14.99 25.87
N ASP A 50 0.93 14.21 25.76
CA ASP A 50 0.08 13.79 26.86
C ASP A 50 -0.64 12.49 26.48
N GLY A 51 -0.96 11.65 27.47
CA GLY A 51 -1.57 10.33 27.30
C GLY A 51 -0.58 9.17 27.19
N GLU A 52 -1.09 7.99 26.85
CA GLU A 52 -0.33 6.74 26.79
C GLU A 52 -0.52 6.03 25.46
N VAL A 53 0.57 5.44 24.94
CA VAL A 53 0.57 4.66 23.69
C VAL A 53 1.37 3.38 23.86
N ALA A 54 0.90 2.29 23.26
CA ALA A 54 1.63 1.04 23.12
C ALA A 54 2.45 1.04 21.82
N ASP A 55 3.71 0.63 21.90
CA ASP A 55 4.56 0.45 20.73
C ASP A 55 4.34 -0.93 20.12
N LEU A 56 4.01 -0.99 18.84
CA LEU A 56 3.81 -2.25 18.11
C LEU A 56 5.14 -2.86 17.67
N TRP A 57 6.15 -2.02 17.41
CA TRP A 57 7.45 -2.46 16.93
C TRP A 57 8.53 -1.46 17.35
N PRO A 58 9.09 -1.60 18.58
CA PRO A 58 10.10 -0.69 19.12
C PRO A 58 11.35 -0.53 18.24
N ASP A 59 11.69 -1.58 17.49
CA ASP A 59 12.85 -1.65 16.61
C ASP A 59 12.52 -1.29 15.14
N ALA A 60 11.37 -0.67 14.88
CA ALA A 60 10.98 -0.24 13.55
C ALA A 60 12.08 0.63 12.89
N PRO A 61 12.54 0.29 11.68
CA PRO A 61 13.73 0.91 11.08
C PRO A 61 13.50 2.37 10.64
N GLY A 62 12.24 2.82 10.57
CA GLY A 62 11.89 4.21 10.26
C GLY A 62 12.26 5.22 11.35
N LEU A 63 12.67 4.76 12.54
CA LEU A 63 13.21 5.61 13.61
C LEU A 63 14.72 5.47 13.71
N THR A 64 15.42 6.59 13.53
CA THR A 64 16.85 6.64 13.82
C THR A 64 17.10 6.71 15.32
N GLU A 65 18.30 6.35 15.78
CA GLU A 65 18.70 6.54 17.18
C GLU A 65 18.59 7.99 17.65
N ARG A 66 18.77 8.96 16.74
CA ARG A 66 18.54 10.38 17.03
C ARG A 66 17.06 10.69 17.27
N ASP A 67 16.16 10.07 16.52
CA ASP A 67 14.72 10.23 16.68
C ASP A 67 14.26 9.67 18.03
N LYS A 68 14.73 8.45 18.38
CA LYS A 68 14.45 7.80 19.67
C LYS A 68 14.91 8.66 20.85
N ARG A 69 16.14 9.21 20.80
CA ARG A 69 16.64 10.14 21.84
C ARG A 69 15.82 11.42 22.00
N LYS A 70 15.12 11.84 20.95
CA LYS A 70 14.21 13.00 20.97
C LYS A 70 12.77 12.63 21.35
N GLY A 71 12.52 11.38 21.78
CA GLY A 71 11.18 10.90 22.13
C GLY A 71 10.23 10.82 20.94
N ARG A 72 10.74 10.74 19.71
CA ARG A 72 9.91 10.59 18.50
C ARG A 72 9.40 9.16 18.38
N LYS A 73 8.16 9.03 17.92
CA LYS A 73 7.45 7.77 17.69
C LYS A 73 6.87 7.73 16.28
N LEU A 74 6.47 6.56 15.79
CA LEU A 74 5.80 6.41 14.49
C LEU A 74 4.30 6.21 14.68
N ALA A 75 3.48 7.05 14.06
CA ALA A 75 2.02 6.96 14.22
C ALA A 75 1.45 5.63 13.71
N CYS A 76 2.09 5.00 12.71
CA CYS A 76 1.70 3.68 12.20
C CYS A 76 2.10 2.51 13.12
N GLN A 77 3.00 2.72 14.08
CA GLN A 77 3.51 1.69 15.00
C GLN A 77 3.15 1.98 16.45
N ASN A 78 2.20 2.89 16.71
CA ASN A 78 1.77 3.21 18.07
C ASN A 78 0.24 3.15 18.16
N HIS A 79 -0.28 2.36 19.11
CA HIS A 79 -1.70 2.29 19.46
C HIS A 79 -1.98 3.19 20.66
N PRO A 80 -3.02 4.03 20.63
CA PRO A 80 -3.39 4.80 21.81
C PRO A 80 -4.02 3.90 22.88
N LEU A 81 -3.62 4.07 24.14
CA LEU A 81 -4.16 3.37 25.32
C LEU A 81 -5.06 4.27 26.17
N SER A 82 -4.90 5.58 26.05
CA SER A 82 -5.70 6.62 26.70
C SER A 82 -5.84 7.83 25.80
N ASP A 83 -6.69 8.79 26.16
CA ASP A 83 -6.78 10.07 25.46
C ASP A 83 -5.39 10.67 25.28
N CYS A 84 -5.04 11.01 24.04
CA CYS A 84 -3.70 11.49 23.71
C CYS A 84 -3.72 12.91 23.15
N THR A 85 -2.68 13.67 23.45
CA THR A 85 -2.29 14.85 22.67
C THR A 85 -0.98 14.58 21.96
N ILE A 86 -0.99 14.63 20.63
CA ILE A 86 0.19 14.40 19.80
C ILE A 86 0.61 15.69 19.10
N LYS A 87 1.89 15.81 18.77
CA LYS A 87 2.42 16.85 17.89
C LYS A 87 2.94 16.22 16.61
N MET A 88 2.30 16.55 15.52
CA MET A 88 2.67 16.16 14.17
C MET A 88 2.26 17.27 13.21
N ARG A 89 3.03 17.47 12.14
CA ARG A 89 2.63 18.36 11.07
C ARG A 89 1.64 17.60 10.19
N ILE A 90 0.39 18.06 10.09
CA ILE A 90 -0.55 17.51 9.12
C ILE A 90 -0.26 18.06 7.72
N ASP A 91 -0.66 17.31 6.71
CA ASP A 91 -0.52 17.66 5.30
C ASP A 91 -1.85 17.44 4.57
N PRO A 92 -2.48 18.49 4.02
CA PRO A 92 -3.68 18.34 3.19
C PRO A 92 -3.51 17.37 2.02
N ALA A 93 -2.29 17.23 1.47
CA ALA A 93 -2.01 16.27 0.41
C ALA A 93 -2.01 14.80 0.90
N ALA A 94 -1.95 14.57 2.21
CA ALA A 94 -2.04 13.27 2.83
C ALA A 94 -3.48 12.87 3.24
N VAL A 95 -4.47 13.75 3.02
CA VAL A 95 -5.88 13.41 3.27
C VAL A 95 -6.29 12.29 2.31
N PRO A 96 -6.82 11.15 2.82
CA PRO A 96 -7.24 10.06 1.95
C PRO A 96 -8.33 10.50 0.98
N ARG A 97 -8.12 10.22 -0.32
CA ARG A 97 -9.15 10.40 -1.35
C ARG A 97 -10.24 9.33 -1.28
N ILE A 98 -9.85 8.15 -0.81
CA ILE A 98 -10.71 7.02 -0.50
C ILE A 98 -10.37 6.62 0.92
N ILE A 99 -11.38 6.57 1.79
CA ILE A 99 -11.20 6.27 3.20
C ILE A 99 -10.88 4.77 3.35
N PRO A 100 -9.76 4.38 3.99
CA PRO A 100 -9.42 2.97 4.14
C PRO A 100 -10.46 2.23 4.98
N ARG A 101 -10.76 0.99 4.60
CA ARG A 101 -11.67 0.09 5.32
C ARG A 101 -11.05 -1.29 5.44
N ARG A 102 -11.36 -1.96 6.56
CA ARG A 102 -11.09 -3.39 6.74
C ARG A 102 -12.20 -4.19 6.09
N GLN A 103 -11.83 -5.29 5.44
CA GLN A 103 -12.76 -6.26 4.88
C GLN A 103 -12.08 -7.63 4.81
N VAL A 104 -12.89 -8.68 4.88
CA VAL A 104 -12.41 -10.04 4.62
C VAL A 104 -12.42 -10.28 3.12
N VAL A 105 -11.33 -10.82 2.60
CA VAL A 105 -11.20 -11.23 1.20
C VAL A 105 -10.76 -12.68 1.12
N ARG A 106 -11.25 -13.38 0.09
CA ARG A 106 -10.97 -14.80 -0.14
C ARG A 106 -10.03 -14.96 -1.32
N LEU A 107 -8.96 -15.75 -1.16
CA LEU A 107 -8.07 -16.09 -2.27
C LEU A 107 -8.86 -16.93 -3.29
N VAL A 108 -8.99 -16.44 -4.51
CA VAL A 108 -9.62 -17.15 -5.62
C VAL A 108 -8.61 -18.05 -6.31
N GLU A 109 -7.48 -17.47 -6.71
CA GLU A 109 -6.39 -18.19 -7.35
C GLU A 109 -5.06 -17.46 -7.17
N SER A 110 -3.96 -18.18 -7.41
CA SER A 110 -2.66 -17.56 -7.64
C SER A 110 -2.00 -18.17 -8.88
N ARG A 111 -1.28 -17.34 -9.65
CA ARG A 111 -0.54 -17.77 -10.84
C ARG A 111 0.91 -17.32 -10.80
N LYS A 112 1.82 -18.17 -11.26
CA LYS A 112 3.25 -17.85 -11.38
C LYS A 112 3.49 -16.81 -12.46
N LEU A 113 4.27 -15.79 -12.13
CA LEU A 113 4.76 -14.77 -13.07
C LEU A 113 6.23 -15.04 -13.45
N THR A 114 7.04 -15.40 -12.47
CA THR A 114 8.45 -15.79 -12.63
C THR A 114 8.77 -16.96 -11.72
N HIS A 115 10.04 -17.34 -11.63
CA HIS A 115 10.52 -18.33 -10.68
C HIS A 115 10.29 -17.94 -9.21
N ASP A 116 10.17 -16.65 -8.90
CA ASP A 116 10.05 -16.11 -7.53
C ASP A 116 8.92 -15.08 -7.36
N MET A 117 8.02 -14.92 -8.34
CA MET A 117 6.85 -14.04 -8.25
C MET A 117 5.56 -14.74 -8.63
N GLN A 118 4.48 -14.39 -7.95
CA GLN A 118 3.12 -14.82 -8.26
C GLN A 118 2.17 -13.62 -8.28
N GLU A 119 1.15 -13.68 -9.12
CA GLU A 119 -0.05 -12.87 -8.96
C GLU A 119 -1.02 -13.62 -8.06
N PHE A 120 -1.50 -12.94 -7.02
CA PHE A 120 -2.57 -13.42 -6.15
C PHE A 120 -3.83 -12.64 -6.45
N HIS A 121 -4.96 -13.33 -6.64
CA HIS A 121 -6.26 -12.72 -6.85
C HIS A 121 -7.18 -13.06 -5.69
N PHE A 122 -7.57 -12.04 -4.93
CA PHE A 122 -8.56 -12.13 -3.87
C PHE A 122 -9.87 -11.50 -4.30
N ALA A 123 -10.99 -12.06 -3.84
CA ALA A 123 -12.32 -11.50 -4.01
C ALA A 123 -12.91 -11.10 -2.66
N GLY A 124 -13.41 -9.87 -2.56
CA GLY A 124 -14.22 -9.36 -1.46
C GLY A 124 -15.70 -9.31 -1.82
N GLU A 125 -16.56 -9.05 -0.85
CA GLU A 125 -18.01 -8.89 -1.07
C GLU A 125 -18.38 -7.47 -1.55
N ALA A 126 -17.56 -6.48 -1.21
CA ALA A 126 -17.76 -5.08 -1.57
C ALA A 126 -16.87 -4.68 -2.75
N ALA A 127 -17.24 -3.61 -3.44
CA ALA A 127 -16.44 -3.02 -4.51
C ALA A 127 -15.01 -2.72 -4.04
N ALA A 128 -14.05 -2.98 -4.91
CA ALA A 128 -12.66 -2.62 -4.67
C ALA A 128 -12.46 -1.15 -5.04
N GLU A 129 -12.41 -0.27 -4.04
CA GLU A 129 -12.23 1.17 -4.22
C GLU A 129 -10.77 1.57 -3.91
N PHE A 130 -10.03 2.02 -4.92
CA PHE A 130 -8.67 2.54 -4.78
C PHE A 130 -8.21 3.34 -5.99
N LEU A 131 -7.12 4.11 -5.85
CA LEU A 131 -6.49 4.82 -6.95
C LEU A 131 -5.28 4.03 -7.51
N PRO A 132 -5.03 4.05 -8.83
CA PRO A 132 -3.97 3.25 -9.43
C PRO A 132 -2.59 3.58 -8.85
N GLY A 133 -1.90 2.59 -8.29
CA GLY A 133 -0.61 2.74 -7.59
C GLY A 133 -0.69 2.66 -6.05
N GLN A 134 -1.89 2.72 -5.47
CA GLN A 134 -2.09 2.50 -4.03
C GLN A 134 -1.83 1.03 -3.63
N TYR A 135 -1.77 0.81 -2.31
CA TYR A 135 -1.57 -0.51 -1.72
C TYR A 135 -2.61 -0.80 -0.63
N ALA A 136 -2.71 -2.08 -0.27
CA ALA A 136 -3.47 -2.54 0.87
C ALA A 136 -2.54 -3.24 1.87
N LEU A 137 -2.97 -3.30 3.11
CA LEU A 137 -2.33 -4.07 4.17
C LEU A 137 -3.06 -5.41 4.30
N LEU A 138 -2.33 -6.52 4.18
CA LEU A 138 -2.87 -7.86 4.37
C LEU A 138 -2.48 -8.38 5.76
N ASP A 139 -3.46 -8.91 6.50
CA ASP A 139 -3.23 -9.70 7.69
C ASP A 139 -3.04 -11.17 7.29
N LEU A 140 -1.84 -11.70 7.51
CA LEU A 140 -1.46 -13.01 7.01
C LEU A 140 -1.36 -14.02 8.17
N PRO A 141 -1.88 -15.24 8.01
CA PRO A 141 -1.82 -16.26 9.05
C PRO A 141 -0.39 -16.52 9.55
N GLY A 142 -0.21 -16.49 10.87
CA GLY A 142 1.08 -16.73 11.51
C GLY A 142 2.11 -15.60 11.35
N VAL A 143 1.72 -14.45 10.80
CA VAL A 143 2.60 -13.29 10.62
C VAL A 143 2.27 -12.21 11.63
N ASN A 144 3.27 -11.78 12.42
CA ASN A 144 3.07 -10.62 13.29
C ASN A 144 3.01 -9.33 12.45
N GLY A 145 1.92 -8.57 12.64
CA GLY A 145 1.64 -7.30 11.98
C GLY A 145 1.26 -7.45 10.51
N LEU A 146 0.68 -6.39 9.96
CA LEU A 146 0.20 -6.38 8.58
C LEU A 146 1.35 -6.23 7.55
N ARG A 147 1.12 -6.67 6.32
CA ARG A 147 2.07 -6.53 5.20
C ARG A 147 1.48 -5.72 4.07
N ALA A 148 2.24 -4.72 3.59
CA ALA A 148 1.81 -3.85 2.50
C ALA A 148 2.07 -4.51 1.14
N TYR A 149 1.03 -4.60 0.30
CA TYR A 149 1.12 -5.05 -1.08
C TYR A 149 0.32 -4.12 -1.99
N SER A 150 0.98 -3.59 -3.03
CA SER A 150 0.34 -2.70 -4.00
C SER A 150 -0.63 -3.45 -4.90
N MET A 151 -1.79 -2.86 -5.16
CA MET A 151 -2.75 -3.42 -6.10
C MET A 151 -2.17 -3.36 -7.52
N ALA A 152 -2.44 -4.40 -8.29
CA ALA A 152 -2.07 -4.53 -9.70
C ALA A 152 -3.22 -4.18 -10.65
N ASN A 153 -4.47 -4.35 -10.21
CA ASN A 153 -5.68 -4.06 -10.99
C ASN A 153 -6.16 -2.61 -10.82
N LEU A 154 -7.35 -2.33 -11.35
CA LEU A 154 -8.09 -1.08 -11.14
C LEU A 154 -9.21 -1.29 -10.14
N ALA A 155 -9.72 -0.18 -9.60
CA ALA A 155 -10.98 -0.19 -8.87
C ALA A 155 -12.09 -0.82 -9.71
N ASN A 156 -12.95 -1.60 -9.07
CA ASN A 156 -13.99 -2.38 -9.75
C ASN A 156 -15.15 -2.71 -8.81
N GLU A 157 -16.34 -2.92 -9.38
CA GLU A 157 -17.55 -3.27 -8.62
C GLU A 157 -17.56 -4.72 -8.14
N SER A 158 -16.80 -5.60 -8.79
CA SER A 158 -16.74 -7.04 -8.50
C SER A 158 -16.03 -7.40 -7.19
N GLY A 159 -15.31 -6.44 -6.58
CA GLY A 159 -14.54 -6.70 -5.37
C GLY A 159 -13.23 -7.46 -5.61
N ASP A 160 -12.66 -7.35 -6.82
CA ASP A 160 -11.42 -8.02 -7.19
C ASP A 160 -10.18 -7.24 -6.70
N TRP A 161 -9.25 -7.95 -6.09
CA TRP A 161 -7.97 -7.44 -5.60
C TRP A 161 -6.83 -8.30 -6.15
N GLN A 162 -5.97 -7.73 -6.98
CA GLN A 162 -4.83 -8.44 -7.57
C GLN A 162 -3.51 -7.87 -7.04
N PHE A 163 -2.57 -8.74 -6.70
CA PHE A 163 -1.26 -8.35 -6.18
C PHE A 163 -0.14 -9.15 -6.85
N HIS A 164 0.90 -8.48 -7.37
CA HIS A 164 2.13 -9.13 -7.82
C HIS A 164 3.14 -9.18 -6.68
N ILE A 165 3.29 -10.37 -6.09
CA ILE A 165 4.09 -10.55 -4.88
C ILE A 165 5.33 -11.37 -5.22
N LYS A 166 6.48 -10.91 -4.72
CA LYS A 166 7.76 -11.62 -4.79
C LYS A 166 7.97 -12.45 -3.52
N ASN A 167 8.40 -13.69 -3.71
CA ASN A 167 8.79 -14.59 -2.63
C ASN A 167 10.17 -14.17 -2.10
N MET A 168 10.18 -13.65 -0.87
CA MET A 168 11.40 -13.35 -0.13
C MET A 168 11.70 -14.56 0.77
N PRO A 169 12.80 -15.31 0.55
CA PRO A 169 13.05 -16.58 1.23
C PRO A 169 12.89 -16.56 2.76
N ASP A 170 13.31 -15.48 3.42
CA ASP A 170 13.24 -15.36 4.89
C ASP A 170 12.10 -14.43 5.35
N GLY A 171 11.21 -14.03 4.44
CA GLY A 171 10.11 -13.12 4.74
C GLY A 171 8.91 -13.86 5.29
N ALA A 172 8.51 -13.56 6.54
CA ALA A 172 7.33 -14.19 7.17
C ALA A 172 6.04 -14.10 6.30
N GLY A 173 5.81 -12.95 5.66
CA GLY A 173 4.67 -12.79 4.73
C GLY A 173 4.78 -13.67 3.49
N SER A 174 5.99 -13.84 2.96
CA SER A 174 6.25 -14.76 1.86
C SER A 174 6.09 -16.22 2.29
N GLN A 175 6.49 -16.58 3.52
CA GLN A 175 6.25 -17.93 4.04
C GLN A 175 4.75 -18.23 4.18
N ALA A 176 3.93 -17.27 4.62
CA ALA A 176 2.49 -17.46 4.68
C ALA A 176 1.86 -17.65 3.28
N LEU A 177 2.22 -16.78 2.32
CA LEU A 177 1.64 -16.76 0.97
C LEU A 177 2.13 -17.90 0.05
N PHE A 178 3.40 -18.29 0.17
CA PHE A 178 4.03 -19.27 -0.72
C PHE A 178 4.24 -20.64 -0.04
N GLY A 179 4.21 -20.71 1.29
CA GLY A 179 4.42 -21.93 2.08
C GLY A 179 3.16 -22.77 2.32
N GLY A 180 2.02 -22.40 1.74
CA GLY A 180 0.78 -23.18 1.78
C GLY A 180 -0.17 -22.86 2.93
N ALA A 181 0.11 -21.81 3.74
CA ALA A 181 -0.84 -21.34 4.75
C ALA A 181 -2.01 -20.55 4.16
N VAL A 182 -1.80 -19.93 2.99
CA VAL A 182 -2.84 -19.26 2.20
C VAL A 182 -2.98 -19.99 0.87
N THR A 183 -4.14 -20.60 0.64
CA THR A 183 -4.49 -21.37 -0.56
C THR A 183 -5.86 -20.95 -1.10
N PRO A 184 -6.23 -21.26 -2.35
CA PRO A 184 -7.56 -20.96 -2.88
C PRO A 184 -8.68 -21.38 -1.91
N GLY A 185 -9.58 -20.45 -1.60
CA GLY A 185 -10.62 -20.58 -0.58
C GLY A 185 -10.26 -20.00 0.80
N SER A 186 -8.98 -19.74 1.08
CA SER A 186 -8.54 -19.12 2.33
C SER A 186 -9.01 -17.67 2.43
N GLU A 187 -9.44 -17.26 3.62
CA GLU A 187 -9.87 -15.90 3.92
C GLU A 187 -8.82 -15.17 4.75
N ILE A 188 -8.57 -13.91 4.41
CA ILE A 188 -7.66 -13.01 5.13
C ILE A 188 -8.30 -11.64 5.31
N GLU A 189 -7.86 -10.88 6.31
CA GLU A 189 -8.23 -9.48 6.42
C GLU A 189 -7.37 -8.62 5.48
N LEU A 190 -8.04 -7.76 4.73
CA LEU A 190 -7.46 -6.70 3.92
C LEU A 190 -7.88 -5.36 4.51
N ASP A 191 -6.91 -4.47 4.74
CA ASP A 191 -7.13 -3.09 5.17
C ASP A 191 -6.56 -2.11 4.14
N GLY A 192 -7.41 -1.29 3.54
CA GLY A 192 -6.99 -0.34 2.51
C GLY A 192 -8.14 0.45 1.89
N PRO A 193 -7.83 1.34 0.94
CA PRO A 193 -6.51 1.56 0.35
C PRO A 193 -5.63 2.55 1.14
N TYR A 194 -4.33 2.41 0.97
CA TYR A 194 -3.28 3.27 1.51
C TYR A 194 -2.31 3.71 0.41
N GLY A 195 -1.56 4.78 0.67
CA GLY A 195 -0.50 5.27 -0.20
C GLY A 195 -0.85 6.58 -0.91
N LEU A 196 0.15 7.46 -0.99
CA LEU A 196 0.04 8.78 -1.61
C LEU A 196 0.64 8.81 -3.03
N ALA A 197 1.33 7.75 -3.43
CA ALA A 197 1.89 7.55 -4.77
C ALA A 197 0.87 6.84 -5.66
N TYR A 198 0.04 7.61 -6.36
CA TYR A 198 -0.98 7.11 -7.28
C TYR A 198 -1.01 7.95 -8.56
N LEU A 199 -1.62 7.42 -9.61
CA LEU A 199 -1.80 8.09 -10.90
C LEU A 199 -2.60 9.39 -10.73
N ARG A 200 -2.03 10.50 -11.19
CA ARG A 200 -2.68 11.82 -11.21
C ARG A 200 -2.66 12.34 -12.63
N GLU A 201 -3.67 13.14 -12.97
CA GLU A 201 -3.69 13.85 -14.24
C GLU A 201 -2.41 14.69 -14.38
N ALA A 202 -1.78 14.58 -15.54
CA ALA A 202 -0.56 15.30 -15.85
C ALA A 202 -0.57 15.75 -17.31
N PRO A 203 -0.09 16.97 -17.62
CA PRO A 203 -0.01 17.46 -19.00
C PRO A 203 1.18 16.89 -19.76
N ARG A 204 1.85 15.86 -19.24
CA ARG A 204 3.11 15.29 -19.76
C ARG A 204 2.99 13.78 -19.89
N ASP A 205 3.87 13.21 -20.71
CA ASP A 205 4.03 11.76 -20.85
C ASP A 205 4.47 11.13 -19.52
N ILE A 206 4.20 9.83 -19.41
CA ILE A 206 4.33 9.06 -18.19
C ILE A 206 5.46 8.05 -18.35
N VAL A 207 6.34 7.99 -17.35
CA VAL A 207 7.40 6.99 -17.28
C VAL A 207 7.20 6.14 -16.04
N CYS A 208 6.92 4.86 -16.23
CA CYS A 208 6.88 3.86 -15.18
C CYS A 208 8.24 3.17 -15.10
N ILE A 209 8.83 3.09 -13.91
CA ILE A 209 10.08 2.36 -13.67
C ILE A 209 9.83 1.37 -12.53
N ALA A 210 9.96 0.08 -12.83
CA ALA A 210 9.73 -1.00 -11.89
C ALA A 210 10.85 -2.05 -11.93
N GLY A 211 10.95 -2.83 -10.86
CA GLY A 211 11.75 -4.05 -10.82
C GLY A 211 11.23 -4.97 -9.71
N GLY A 212 11.27 -6.28 -9.95
CA GLY A 212 10.65 -7.27 -9.05
C GLY A 212 9.17 -6.97 -8.78
N SER A 213 8.74 -7.08 -7.53
CA SER A 213 7.35 -6.79 -7.14
C SER A 213 6.91 -5.32 -7.31
N GLY A 214 7.85 -4.40 -7.62
CA GLY A 214 7.52 -3.06 -8.10
C GLY A 214 6.69 -3.06 -9.39
N LEU A 215 6.58 -4.21 -10.07
CA LEU A 215 5.64 -4.44 -11.17
C LEU A 215 4.19 -4.12 -10.78
N SER A 216 3.75 -4.54 -9.58
CA SER A 216 2.35 -4.47 -9.14
C SER A 216 1.75 -3.06 -9.29
N PRO A 217 2.27 -2.02 -8.59
CA PRO A 217 1.69 -0.68 -8.69
C PRO A 217 1.83 -0.10 -10.10
N MET A 218 2.92 -0.41 -10.83
CA MET A 218 3.13 0.14 -12.16
C MET A 218 2.16 -0.45 -13.19
N VAL A 219 1.80 -1.74 -13.08
CA VAL A 219 0.75 -2.34 -13.90
C VAL A 219 -0.60 -1.69 -13.61
N SER A 220 -0.92 -1.42 -12.35
CA SER A 220 -2.14 -0.68 -11.99
C SER A 220 -2.15 0.72 -12.62
N VAL A 221 -1.06 1.47 -12.50
CA VAL A 221 -0.89 2.79 -13.14
C VAL A 221 -1.05 2.71 -14.66
N ALA A 222 -0.41 1.75 -15.33
CA ALA A 222 -0.50 1.59 -16.78
C ALA A 222 -1.93 1.24 -17.22
N ARG A 223 -2.64 0.39 -16.47
CA ARG A 223 -4.07 0.13 -16.68
C ARG A 223 -4.89 1.41 -16.54
N GLY A 224 -4.58 2.26 -15.56
CA GLY A 224 -5.27 3.53 -15.33
C GLY A 224 -5.09 4.50 -16.51
N VAL A 225 -3.85 4.63 -16.99
CA VAL A 225 -3.51 5.44 -18.18
C VAL A 225 -4.16 4.89 -19.46
N ALA A 226 -4.32 3.57 -19.55
CA ALA A 226 -4.97 2.96 -20.69
C ALA A 226 -6.49 3.21 -20.70
N ALA A 227 -7.12 3.20 -19.52
CA ALA A 227 -8.58 3.27 -19.35
C ALA A 227 -9.14 4.71 -19.29
N ASP A 228 -8.37 5.68 -18.80
CA ASP A 228 -8.84 7.05 -18.62
C ASP A 228 -8.52 7.93 -19.85
N ALA A 229 -9.59 8.48 -20.45
CA ALA A 229 -9.52 9.33 -21.64
C ALA A 229 -8.69 10.61 -21.44
N ALA A 230 -8.53 11.09 -20.20
CA ALA A 230 -7.64 12.22 -19.88
C ALA A 230 -6.18 11.96 -20.29
N PHE A 231 -5.79 10.68 -20.41
CA PHE A 231 -4.46 10.27 -20.83
C PHE A 231 -4.38 9.79 -22.29
N SER A 232 -5.46 9.91 -23.08
CA SER A 232 -5.51 9.43 -24.47
C SER A 232 -4.42 10.01 -25.37
N ALA A 233 -4.01 11.26 -25.14
CA ALA A 233 -2.96 11.94 -25.87
C ALA A 233 -1.55 11.75 -25.28
N ARG A 234 -1.39 10.94 -24.22
CA ARG A 234 -0.12 10.76 -23.50
C ARG A 234 0.58 9.48 -23.93
N GLN A 235 1.90 9.56 -24.02
CA GLN A 235 2.76 8.38 -24.13
C GLN A 235 3.03 7.81 -22.73
N LEU A 236 3.10 6.48 -22.64
CA LEU A 236 3.56 5.75 -21.47
C LEU A 236 4.78 4.91 -21.86
N HIS A 237 5.90 5.13 -21.16
CA HIS A 237 7.08 4.28 -21.27
C HIS A 237 7.24 3.46 -19.98
N PHE A 238 7.17 2.14 -20.10
CA PHE A 238 7.26 1.21 -19.00
C PHE A 238 8.61 0.51 -19.02
N PHE A 239 9.52 0.91 -18.14
CA PHE A 239 10.80 0.27 -17.92
C PHE A 239 10.69 -0.77 -16.81
N TYR A 240 11.05 -2.02 -17.11
CA TYR A 240 11.07 -3.10 -16.14
C TYR A 240 12.45 -3.75 -16.02
N GLY A 241 13.04 -3.64 -14.83
CA GLY A 241 14.36 -4.15 -14.48
C GLY A 241 14.32 -5.53 -13.81
N GLY A 242 15.10 -6.46 -14.32
CA GLY A 242 15.42 -7.76 -13.70
C GLY A 242 16.92 -7.91 -13.46
N ARG A 243 17.38 -8.87 -12.65
CA ARG A 243 18.82 -9.16 -12.50
C ARG A 243 19.32 -10.12 -13.58
N GLN A 244 18.42 -10.95 -14.09
CA GLN A 244 18.66 -11.98 -15.09
C GLN A 244 17.46 -12.04 -16.05
N PRO A 245 17.61 -12.60 -17.27
CA PRO A 245 16.50 -12.77 -18.20
C PRO A 245 15.26 -13.45 -17.58
N ARG A 246 15.45 -14.41 -16.68
CA ARG A 246 14.37 -15.14 -15.98
C ARG A 246 13.56 -14.30 -14.98
N ASP A 247 14.01 -13.08 -14.69
CA ASP A 247 13.35 -12.14 -13.79
C ASP A 247 12.44 -11.16 -14.57
N ILE A 248 12.61 -11.07 -15.89
CA ILE A 248 11.84 -10.17 -16.75
C ILE A 248 10.44 -10.73 -16.96
N CYS A 249 9.43 -9.92 -16.66
CA CYS A 249 8.02 -10.24 -16.85
C CYS A 249 7.21 -8.94 -17.01
N GLY A 250 5.91 -9.06 -17.23
CA GLY A 250 4.99 -7.92 -17.16
C GLY A 250 4.58 -7.31 -18.50
N GLU A 251 5.33 -7.57 -19.58
CA GLU A 251 4.95 -7.13 -20.93
C GLU A 251 3.55 -7.63 -21.32
N ASP A 252 3.21 -8.87 -20.97
CA ASP A 252 1.89 -9.47 -21.27
C ASP A 252 0.73 -8.67 -20.64
N PHE A 253 0.94 -8.05 -19.48
CA PHE A 253 -0.08 -7.18 -18.88
C PHE A 253 -0.30 -5.91 -19.69
N LEU A 254 0.73 -5.42 -20.40
CA LEU A 254 0.64 -4.22 -21.22
C LEU A 254 0.14 -4.52 -22.63
N ARG A 255 0.49 -5.68 -23.21
CA ARG A 255 0.02 -6.14 -24.52
C ARG A 255 -1.50 -6.20 -24.63
N SER A 256 -2.19 -6.44 -23.51
CA SER A 256 -3.65 -6.46 -23.46
C SER A 256 -4.32 -5.08 -23.35
N LEU A 257 -3.53 -4.00 -23.19
CA LEU A 257 -4.07 -2.66 -23.00
C LEU A 257 -4.30 -1.93 -24.34
N PRO A 258 -5.40 -1.16 -24.46
CA PRO A 258 -5.62 -0.30 -25.62
C PRO A 258 -4.49 0.70 -25.84
N GLY A 259 -3.92 0.74 -27.04
CA GLY A 259 -2.80 1.61 -27.40
C GLY A 259 -1.42 1.04 -27.09
N TYR A 260 -1.31 -0.24 -26.73
CA TYR A 260 -0.02 -0.94 -26.73
C TYR A 260 0.68 -0.80 -28.09
N SER A 261 1.99 -0.61 -28.08
CA SER A 261 2.86 -0.35 -29.26
C SER A 261 2.66 0.98 -29.98
N GLU A 262 1.53 1.67 -29.78
CA GLU A 262 1.27 2.99 -30.36
C GLU A 262 1.62 4.12 -29.37
N ARG A 263 1.13 4.00 -28.13
CA ARG A 263 1.34 4.97 -27.05
C ARG A 263 1.80 4.37 -25.73
N ILE A 264 1.68 3.05 -25.56
CA ILE A 264 2.18 2.31 -24.39
C ILE A 264 3.33 1.42 -24.85
N HIS A 265 4.53 1.69 -24.34
CA HIS A 265 5.77 1.07 -24.77
C HIS A 265 6.45 0.35 -23.60
N TYR A 266 6.83 -0.91 -23.80
CA TYR A 266 7.54 -1.70 -22.80
C TYR A 266 9.03 -1.79 -23.11
N HIS A 267 9.86 -1.64 -22.08
CA HIS A 267 11.31 -1.64 -22.15
C HIS A 267 11.86 -2.56 -21.06
N ALA A 268 12.37 -3.72 -21.44
CA ALA A 268 13.07 -4.60 -20.51
C ALA A 268 14.51 -4.13 -20.28
N SER A 269 14.98 -4.19 -19.04
CA SER A 269 16.38 -3.94 -18.67
C SER A 269 16.87 -5.07 -17.77
N ILE A 270 18.07 -5.58 -18.04
CA ILE A 270 18.76 -6.61 -17.24
C ILE A 270 20.03 -5.99 -16.68
#